data_AF-A0A957KSY3-F1
#
_entry.id   AF-A0A957KSY3-F1
#
_cell.length_a   1.000
_cell.length_b   1.000
_cell.length_c   1.000
_cell.angle_alpha   90.00
_cell.angle_beta   90.00
_cell.angle_gamma   90.00
#
_symmetry.space_group_name_H-M   'P 1'
#
loop_
_entity.id
_entity.type
_entity.pdbx_description
1 polymer ?
#
loop_
_entity_poly.entity_id
_entity_poly.type
_entity_poly.pdbx_seq_one_letter_code
_entity_poly.pdbx_strand_id
1 'polypeptide(L)' 'MQWLNEPRTWEIDGDTIRVTADAGSDFWRKTHYGFIRDNGHVLYTTVAGDFEVTVKVAGGYHELYDQAGLMV' A
#
# COMPACT_ATOMS: atom_id res chain seq x y z
N MET A 1 5.96 -6.06 -12.06
CA MET A 1 5.48 -5.21 -10.95
C MET A 1 4.73 -4.05 -11.55
N GLN A 2 3.53 -3.77 -11.04
CA GLN A 2 2.67 -2.68 -11.50
C GLN A 2 1.99 -2.04 -10.30
N TRP A 3 1.65 -0.77 -10.40
CA TRP A 3 0.95 -0.04 -9.35
C TRP A 3 -0.57 -0.19 -9.49
N LEU A 4 -1.24 -0.42 -8.36
CA LEU A 4 -2.62 -0.03 -8.14
C LEU A 4 -2.60 1.30 -7.39
N ASN A 5 -3.18 2.34 -8.00
CA ASN A 5 -3.12 3.73 -7.54
C ASN A 5 -1.67 4.18 -7.30
N GLU A 6 -0.92 4.42 -8.38
CA GLU A 6 0.47 4.87 -8.28
C GLU A 6 0.57 6.19 -7.48
N PRO A 7 1.40 6.26 -6.42
CA PRO A 7 1.60 7.48 -5.65
C PRO A 7 2.39 8.52 -6.45
N ARG A 8 2.26 9.80 -6.12
CA ARG A 8 3.03 10.86 -6.80
C ARG A 8 4.54 10.79 -6.57
N THR A 9 4.96 10.19 -5.46
CA THR A 9 6.37 10.12 -5.08
C THR A 9 6.70 8.73 -4.58
N TRP A 10 7.51 8.03 -5.37
CA TRP A 10 8.09 6.77 -5.01
C TRP A 10 9.41 6.58 -5.75
N GLU A 11 10.26 5.71 -5.23
CA GLU A 11 11.48 5.27 -5.88
C GLU A 11 11.77 3.81 -5.51
N ILE A 12 12.51 3.13 -6.38
CA ILE A 12 13.08 1.81 -6.10
C ILE A 12 14.60 1.96 -6.10
N ASP A 13 15.21 1.50 -5.01
CA ASP A 13 16.63 1.52 -4.76
C ASP A 13 17.05 0.12 -4.30
N GLY A 14 17.55 -0.68 -5.26
CA GLY A 14 17.87 -2.09 -5.02
C GLY A 14 16.65 -2.93 -4.62
N ASP A 15 16.67 -3.45 -3.40
CA ASP A 15 15.59 -4.25 -2.81
C ASP A 15 14.59 -3.41 -2.00
N THR A 16 14.81 -2.10 -1.92
CA THR A 16 14.02 -1.19 -1.10
C THR A 16 13.13 -0.35 -1.99
N ILE A 17 11.84 -0.33 -1.67
CA ILE A 17 10.89 0.63 -2.21
C ILE A 17 10.67 1.74 -1.17
N ARG A 18 10.80 2.99 -1.58
CA ARG A 18 10.43 4.15 -0.76
C ARG A 18 9.18 4.78 -1.36
N VAL A 19 8.17 5.00 -0.52
CA VAL A 19 6.86 5.49 -0.93
C VAL A 19 6.43 6.61 -0.01
N THR A 20 5.96 7.71 -0.58
CA THR A 20 5.20 8.73 0.14
C THR A 20 3.73 8.56 -0.22
N ALA A 21 2.89 8.20 0.75
CA ALA A 21 1.46 8.05 0.52
C ALA A 21 0.82 9.40 0.17
N ASP A 22 -0.03 9.43 -0.85
CA ASP A 22 -0.80 10.61 -1.20
C ASP A 22 -1.87 10.87 -0.13
N ALA A 23 -2.14 12.14 0.14
CA ALA A 23 -3.15 12.54 1.13
C ALA A 23 -4.55 12.01 0.77
N GLY A 24 -5.27 11.50 1.78
CA GLY A 24 -6.63 10.97 1.60
C GLY A 24 -6.70 9.64 0.85
N SER A 25 -5.58 8.92 0.76
CA SER A 25 -5.52 7.54 0.29
C SER A 25 -5.96 6.57 1.38
N ASP A 26 -6.77 5.58 1.02
CA ASP A 26 -7.27 4.56 1.95
C ASP A 26 -7.81 3.34 1.19
N PHE A 27 -7.80 2.19 1.85
CA PHE A 27 -8.50 0.98 1.41
C PHE A 27 -9.54 0.59 2.46
N TRP A 28 -10.79 0.87 2.12
CA TRP A 28 -11.93 0.52 2.95
C TRP A 28 -13.12 0.22 2.08
N ARG A 29 -13.78 -0.92 2.28
CA ARG A 29 -14.98 -1.27 1.51
C ARG A 29 -16.09 -1.76 2.42
N LYS A 30 -16.77 -0.81 3.07
CA LYS A 30 -17.86 -1.02 4.05
C LYS A 30 -17.50 -2.04 5.15
N THR A 31 -17.45 -1.63 6.42
CA THR A 31 -18.63 -1.70 7.31
C THR A 31 -18.69 -0.57 8.36
N HIS A 32 -19.84 -0.40 9.04
CA HIS A 32 -20.30 0.71 9.90
C HIS A 32 -20.33 2.10 9.26
N TYR A 33 -19.23 2.57 8.66
CA TYR A 33 -19.14 3.93 8.10
C TYR A 33 -19.86 4.11 6.74
N GLY A 34 -20.26 3.01 6.10
CA GLY A 34 -21.07 3.02 4.88
C GLY A 34 -20.36 3.48 3.60
N PHE A 35 -19.12 3.98 3.67
CA PHE A 35 -18.36 4.43 2.51
C PHE A 35 -17.39 3.37 1.94
N ILE A 36 -16.89 3.68 0.73
CA ILE A 36 -15.83 2.95 0.05
C ILE A 36 -14.67 3.93 -0.23
N ARG A 37 -13.46 3.50 0.06
CA ARG A 37 -12.18 4.07 -0.35
C ARG A 37 -11.39 2.95 -0.99
N ASP A 38 -10.89 3.18 -2.19
CA ASP A 38 -10.18 2.18 -2.99
C ASP A 38 -9.00 2.85 -3.73
N ASN A 39 -8.35 3.78 -3.03
CA ASN A 39 -7.34 4.68 -3.56
C ASN A 39 -6.01 4.62 -2.79
N GLY A 40 -5.82 3.60 -1.94
CA GLY A 40 -4.53 3.29 -1.33
C GLY A 40 -3.52 2.77 -2.35
N HIS A 41 -2.23 2.80 -2.01
CA HIS A 41 -1.15 2.49 -2.94
C HIS A 41 -0.68 1.03 -2.80
N VAL A 42 -0.59 0.31 -3.91
CA VAL A 42 -0.07 -1.06 -3.93
C VAL A 42 0.87 -1.26 -5.10
N LEU A 43 2.14 -1.57 -4.83
CA LEU A 43 3.01 -2.16 -5.85
C LEU A 43 2.84 -3.67 -5.79
N TYR A 44 2.29 -4.27 -6.85
CA TYR A 44 1.97 -5.69 -6.84
C TYR A 44 2.52 -6.44 -8.06
N THR A 45 2.48 -7.76 -7.94
CA THR A 45 2.62 -8.70 -9.04
C THR A 45 1.60 -9.80 -8.85
N THR A 46 1.23 -10.48 -9.93
CA THR A 46 0.32 -11.63 -9.85
C THR A 46 1.14 -12.89 -9.65
N VAL A 47 0.72 -13.73 -8.71
CA VAL A 47 1.33 -15.04 -8.42
C VAL A 47 0.25 -16.11 -8.54
N ALA A 48 0.59 -17.26 -9.11
CA ALA A 48 -0.30 -18.40 -9.25
C ALA A 48 0.16 -19.53 -8.32
N GLY A 49 -0.79 -20.21 -7.65
CA GLY A 49 -0.51 -21.25 -6.66
C GLY A 49 -0.15 -20.68 -5.29
N ASP A 50 0.39 -21.54 -4.44
CA ASP A 50 0.80 -21.18 -3.08
C ASP A 50 2.04 -20.28 -3.10
N PHE A 51 2.09 -19.30 -2.19
CA PHE A 51 3.22 -18.39 -2.09
C PHE A 51 3.49 -17.96 -0.65
N GLU A 52 4.74 -17.55 -0.41
CA GLU A 52 5.18 -16.92 0.83
C GLU A 52 5.81 -15.58 0.48
N VAL A 53 5.49 -14.54 1.26
CA VAL A 53 6.09 -13.21 1.12
C VAL A 53 6.47 -12.68 2.49
N THR A 54 7.68 -12.16 2.60
CA THR A 54 8.17 -11.47 3.80
C THR A 54 8.68 -10.10 3.39
N VAL A 55 8.28 -9.07 4.11
CA VAL A 55 8.77 -7.71 3.94
C VAL A 55 9.16 -7.12 5.28
N LYS A 56 10.14 -6.22 5.26
CA LYS A 56 10.42 -5.33 6.38
C LYS A 56 9.76 -3.99 6.09
N VAL A 57 8.82 -3.58 6.93
CA VAL A 57 8.15 -2.28 6.81
C VAL A 57 8.75 -1.32 7.83
N ALA A 58 9.20 -0.16 7.37
CA ALA A 58 9.61 0.96 8.20
C ALA A 58 8.91 2.22 7.69
N GLY A 59 8.34 3.01 8.61
CA GLY A 59 7.61 4.22 8.26
C GLY A 59 7.74 5.27 9.36
N GLY A 60 7.71 6.54 8.96
CA GLY A 60 7.55 7.67 9.87
C GLY A 60 6.08 7.94 10.09
N TYR A 61 5.41 7.09 10.89
CA TYR A 61 3.99 7.24 11.20
C TYR A 61 3.79 8.42 12.17
N HIS A 62 2.95 9.38 11.79
CA HIS A 62 2.78 10.62 12.54
C HIS A 62 1.30 10.95 12.79
N GLU A 63 0.43 10.60 11.84
CA GLU A 63 -0.98 10.97 11.88
C GLU A 63 -1.88 9.77 12.18
N LEU A 64 -3.09 10.07 12.65
CA LEU A 64 -4.10 9.06 12.88
C LEU A 64 -4.46 8.37 11.54
N TYR A 65 -4.42 7.04 11.55
CA TYR A 65 -4.69 6.16 10.40
C TYR A 65 -3.60 6.08 9.34
N ASP A 66 -2.37 6.52 9.63
CA ASP A 66 -1.22 6.17 8.78
C ASP A 66 -1.04 4.64 8.72
N GLN A 67 -0.85 4.11 7.51
CA GLN A 67 -0.84 2.68 7.23
C GLN A 67 0.29 2.32 6.28
N ALA A 68 0.96 1.20 6.54
CA ALA A 68 1.88 0.55 5.60
C ALA A 68 1.94 -0.95 5.90
N GLY A 69 2.13 -1.77 4.87
CA GLY A 69 2.05 -3.22 5.04
C GLY A 69 2.04 -3.99 3.73
N LEU A 70 1.53 -5.21 3.80
CA LEU A 70 1.24 -6.06 2.65
C LEU A 70 -0.25 -6.01 2.31
N MET A 71 -0.56 -6.20 1.04
CA MET A 71 -1.91 -6.42 0.53
C MET A 71 -1.91 -7.66 -0.35
N VAL A 72 -2.99 -8.45 -0.28
CA VAL A 72 -3.20 -9.71 -0.99
C VAL A 72 -4.58 -9.71 -1.63
#